data_AF-A0A7V9L4P3-F1
#
_entry.id   AF-A0A7V9L4P3-F1
#
_cell.length_a   1.000
_cell.length_b   1.000
_cell.length_c   1.000
_cell.angle_alpha   90.00
_cell.angle_beta   90.00
_cell.angle_gamma   90.00
#
_symmetry.space_group_name_H-M   'P 1'
#
loop_
_entity.id
_entity.type
_entity.pdbx_description
1 polymer ?
#
loop_
_entity_poly.entity_id
_entity_poly.type
_entity_poly.pdbx_seq_one_letter_code
_entity_poly.pdbx_strand_id
1 'polypeptide(L)'
;MRVLAFVALAACAPAEDDPEFALLGVVNNVFESGSTIGLFEVRAAEPYTFKFGDGQATPSEFALEFRFEPFDEALDEGGFGVASVGMLPGQSTLPDGEIDPGTLRLIGLSTDTAVIFKRPNATGPAWLADFPDGFACGLCLREQQPDGFAPVDCTFVTIERVVTNRCVW
;
A
#
# COMPACT_ATOMS: atom_id res chain seq x y z
N MET A 1 -56.81 -24.52 15.88
CA MET A 1 -55.98 -23.38 15.45
C MET A 1 -54.65 -23.47 16.20
N ARG A 2 -53.59 -23.99 15.55
CA ARG A 2 -52.23 -24.05 16.12
C ARG A 2 -51.40 -23.03 15.35
N VAL A 3 -50.98 -21.96 16.04
CA VAL A 3 -50.04 -20.96 15.52
C VAL A 3 -48.64 -21.53 15.71
N LEU A 4 -47.97 -21.86 14.62
CA LEU A 4 -46.54 -22.16 14.60
C LEU A 4 -45.79 -20.83 14.61
N ALA A 5 -45.14 -20.52 15.72
CA ALA A 5 -44.22 -19.40 15.84
C ALA A 5 -42.91 -19.77 15.11
N PHE A 6 -42.63 -19.10 14.00
CA PHE A 6 -41.32 -19.10 13.39
C PHE A 6 -40.41 -18.16 14.19
N VAL A 7 -39.47 -18.74 14.93
CA VAL A 7 -38.34 -17.99 15.51
C VAL A 7 -37.33 -17.79 14.39
N ALA A 8 -37.33 -16.60 13.78
CA ALA A 8 -36.27 -16.19 12.88
C ALA A 8 -35.02 -15.86 13.71
N LEU A 9 -34.07 -16.79 13.76
CA LEU A 9 -32.71 -16.50 14.20
C LEU A 9 -32.07 -15.58 13.14
N ALA A 10 -32.02 -14.29 13.41
CA ALA A 10 -31.16 -13.38 12.68
C ALA A 10 -29.71 -13.81 12.94
N ALA A 11 -29.10 -14.48 11.97
CA ALA A 11 -27.67 -14.70 11.97
C ALA A 11 -27.00 -13.33 11.79
N CYS A 12 -26.49 -12.75 12.88
CA CYS A 12 -25.47 -11.71 12.78
C CYS A 12 -24.26 -12.36 12.10
N ALA A 13 -24.02 -12.02 10.84
CA ALA A 13 -22.69 -12.22 10.27
C ALA A 13 -21.70 -11.45 11.17
N PRO A 14 -20.53 -12.03 11.51
CA PRO A 14 -19.48 -11.25 12.16
C PRO A 14 -19.17 -10.05 11.26
N ALA A 15 -19.09 -8.86 11.83
CA ALA A 15 -18.60 -7.69 11.12
C ALA A 15 -17.20 -8.05 10.58
N GLU A 16 -17.00 -7.89 9.27
CA GLU A 16 -15.66 -8.00 8.69
C GLU A 16 -14.81 -6.91 9.35
N ASP A 17 -13.63 -7.27 9.88
CA ASP A 17 -12.75 -6.33 10.55
C ASP A 17 -12.36 -5.21 9.56
N ASP A 18 -12.68 -3.95 9.90
CA ASP A 18 -12.29 -2.78 9.11
C ASP A 18 -10.75 -2.72 8.99
N PRO A 19 -10.20 -2.40 7.80
CA PRO A 19 -8.76 -2.31 7.64
C PRO A 19 -8.18 -1.14 8.46
N GLU A 20 -6.97 -1.31 9.00
CA GLU A 20 -6.20 -0.25 9.66
C GLU A 20 -6.03 0.96 8.73
N PHE A 21 -5.80 0.71 7.44
CA PHE A 21 -5.73 1.75 6.42
C PHE A 21 -6.18 1.22 5.06
N ALA A 22 -6.94 2.03 4.33
CA ALA A 22 -7.33 1.73 2.96
C ALA A 22 -7.22 2.99 2.11
N LEU A 23 -6.83 2.81 0.85
CA LEU A 23 -6.83 3.90 -0.12
C LEU A 23 -7.44 3.48 -1.46
N LEU A 24 -8.05 4.45 -2.13
CA LEU A 24 -8.51 4.36 -3.50
C LEU A 24 -7.70 5.33 -4.34
N GLY A 25 -7.26 4.87 -5.50
CA GLY A 25 -6.48 5.71 -6.42
C GLY A 25 -6.77 5.38 -7.88
N VAL A 26 -6.02 6.02 -8.77
CA VAL A 26 -6.25 5.96 -10.22
C VAL A 26 -5.22 5.07 -10.89
N VAL A 27 -5.67 4.31 -11.89
CA VAL A 27 -4.80 3.53 -12.78
C VAL A 27 -4.70 4.25 -14.12
N ASN A 28 -3.47 4.54 -14.55
CA ASN A 28 -3.16 5.25 -15.79
C ASN A 28 -2.36 4.34 -16.73
N ASN A 29 -2.80 4.24 -17.99
CA ASN A 29 -2.08 3.53 -19.06
C ASN A 29 -1.83 2.02 -18.80
N VAL A 30 -2.56 1.40 -17.86
CA VAL A 30 -2.63 -0.05 -17.65
C VAL A 30 -4.04 -0.50 -18.04
N PHE A 31 -4.15 -1.38 -19.04
CA PHE A 31 -5.43 -1.72 -19.68
C PHE A 31 -5.99 -3.08 -19.24
N GLU A 32 -5.47 -3.62 -18.16
CA GLU A 32 -5.83 -4.95 -17.64
C GLU A 32 -6.19 -4.83 -16.17
N SER A 33 -7.07 -5.71 -15.66
CA SER A 33 -7.35 -5.84 -14.23
C SER A 33 -6.29 -6.69 -13.54
N GLY A 34 -6.16 -6.53 -12.23
CA GLY A 34 -5.13 -7.21 -11.47
C GLY A 34 -5.26 -7.07 -9.96
N SER A 35 -4.35 -7.70 -9.24
CA SER A 35 -4.17 -7.47 -7.81
C SER A 35 -3.26 -6.26 -7.58
N THR A 36 -3.54 -5.50 -6.54
CA THR A 36 -2.62 -4.47 -6.02
C THR A 36 -1.94 -4.96 -4.75
N ILE A 37 -0.71 -4.50 -4.55
CA ILE A 37 0.11 -4.83 -3.39
C ILE A 37 0.88 -3.60 -2.93
N GLY A 38 1.10 -3.47 -1.62
CA GLY A 38 2.08 -2.53 -1.07
C GLY A 38 3.48 -3.17 -1.09
N LEU A 39 4.45 -2.41 -1.57
CA LEU A 39 5.84 -2.82 -1.72
C LEU A 39 6.72 -1.88 -0.89
N PHE A 40 6.97 -2.24 0.36
CA PHE A 40 7.85 -1.50 1.26
C PHE A 40 9.30 -1.70 0.86
N GLU A 41 10.01 -0.63 0.59
CA GLU A 41 11.47 -0.66 0.37
C GLU A 41 12.16 -0.45 1.72
N VAL A 42 12.92 -1.45 2.19
CA VAL A 42 13.57 -1.44 3.50
C VAL A 42 15.07 -1.25 3.32
N ARG A 43 15.64 -0.23 3.96
CA ARG A 43 17.05 0.15 3.88
C ARG A 43 17.83 -0.40 5.07
N ALA A 44 18.01 -1.71 5.04
CA ALA A 44 18.93 -2.41 5.94
C ALA A 44 20.36 -2.44 5.37
N ALA A 45 21.27 -3.11 6.07
CA ALA A 45 22.62 -3.39 5.56
C ALA A 45 22.59 -4.11 4.19
N GLU A 46 21.59 -4.96 3.99
CA GLU A 46 21.22 -5.55 2.70
C GLU A 46 19.78 -5.08 2.38
N PRO A 47 19.58 -4.12 1.46
CA PRO A 47 18.25 -3.63 1.12
C PRO A 47 17.38 -4.72 0.50
N TYR A 48 16.10 -4.74 0.87
CA TYR A 48 15.12 -5.68 0.33
C TYR A 48 13.75 -5.02 0.15
N THR A 49 12.84 -5.74 -0.51
CA THR A 49 11.45 -5.33 -0.66
C THR A 49 10.56 -6.25 0.17
N PHE A 50 9.70 -5.67 0.99
CA PHE A 50 8.70 -6.39 1.76
C PHE A 50 7.32 -6.15 1.15
N LYS A 51 6.63 -7.22 0.72
CA LYS A 51 5.23 -7.14 0.31
C LYS A 51 4.37 -7.08 1.56
N PHE A 52 3.52 -6.05 1.64
CA PHE A 52 2.52 -5.92 2.70
C PHE A 52 1.30 -5.17 2.17
N GLY A 53 0.11 -5.64 2.53
CA GLY A 53 -1.15 -5.08 2.03
C GLY A 53 -1.53 -5.64 0.67
N ASP A 54 -2.85 -5.72 0.46
CA ASP A 54 -3.46 -6.34 -0.70
C ASP A 54 -4.66 -5.53 -1.18
N GLY A 55 -4.99 -5.65 -2.46
CA GLY A 55 -6.21 -5.10 -3.00
C GLY A 55 -6.45 -5.55 -4.44
N GLN A 56 -7.28 -4.80 -5.14
CA GLN A 56 -7.67 -5.08 -6.51
C GLN A 56 -7.61 -3.81 -7.34
N ALA A 57 -7.31 -3.99 -8.63
CA ALA A 57 -7.28 -2.94 -9.62
C ALA A 57 -8.11 -3.31 -10.85
N THR A 58 -8.78 -2.29 -11.38
CA THR A 58 -9.36 -2.26 -12.71
C THR A 58 -8.50 -1.37 -13.61
N PRO A 59 -8.78 -1.29 -14.93
CA PRO A 59 -8.04 -0.39 -15.82
C PRO A 59 -8.14 1.11 -15.49
N SER A 60 -9.04 1.54 -14.60
CA SER A 60 -9.24 2.96 -14.26
C SER A 60 -8.94 3.31 -12.81
N GLU A 61 -9.08 2.35 -11.90
CA GLU A 61 -8.99 2.60 -10.46
C GLU A 61 -8.42 1.39 -9.74
N PHE A 62 -7.91 1.62 -8.55
CA PHE A 62 -7.48 0.57 -7.66
C PHE A 62 -7.88 0.85 -6.21
N ALA A 63 -7.94 -0.23 -5.44
CA ALA A 63 -7.99 -0.20 -3.99
C ALA A 63 -6.76 -0.88 -3.43
N LEU A 64 -6.25 -0.42 -2.28
CA LEU A 64 -5.22 -1.11 -1.50
C LEU A 64 -5.59 -1.03 -0.03
N GLU A 65 -5.52 -2.16 0.66
CA GLU A 65 -5.85 -2.27 2.08
C GLU A 65 -4.67 -2.83 2.87
N PHE A 66 -4.45 -2.23 4.03
CA PHE A 66 -3.55 -2.69 5.07
C PHE A 66 -4.41 -3.00 6.28
N ARG A 67 -4.49 -4.28 6.65
CA ARG A 67 -5.38 -4.73 7.73
C ARG A 67 -4.84 -4.44 9.12
N PHE A 68 -3.53 -4.27 9.22
CA PHE A 68 -2.81 -4.00 10.45
C PHE A 68 -1.68 -3.01 10.16
N GLU A 69 -1.06 -2.48 11.21
CA GLU A 69 0.22 -1.78 11.08
C GLU A 69 1.28 -2.70 10.46
N PRO A 70 2.25 -2.15 9.69
CA PRO A 70 3.33 -2.96 9.14
C PRO A 70 4.20 -3.60 10.23
N PHE A 71 4.65 -4.83 9.96
CA PHE A 71 5.60 -5.54 10.82
C PHE A 71 6.94 -4.80 10.89
N ASP A 72 7.73 -5.08 11.93
CA ASP A 72 9.07 -4.47 12.09
C ASP A 72 9.95 -4.72 10.85
N GLU A 73 9.80 -5.88 10.22
CA GLU A 73 10.50 -6.29 9.00
C GLU A 73 10.07 -5.51 7.74
N ALA A 74 9.00 -4.72 7.81
CA ALA A 74 8.58 -3.84 6.71
C ALA A 74 9.05 -2.39 6.90
N LEU A 75 9.78 -2.10 7.99
CA LEU A 75 10.17 -0.74 8.38
C LEU A 75 11.69 -0.57 8.42
N ASP A 76 12.14 0.65 8.17
CA ASP A 76 13.51 1.06 8.49
C ASP A 76 13.72 1.09 10.01
N GLU A 77 14.98 1.00 10.46
CA GLU A 77 15.37 1.02 11.89
C GLU A 77 14.77 2.20 12.68
N GLY A 78 14.44 3.28 11.98
CA GLY A 78 13.80 4.48 12.51
C GLY A 78 12.31 4.35 12.85
N GLY A 79 11.66 3.22 12.55
CA GLY A 79 10.24 3.00 12.83
C GLY A 79 9.29 3.62 11.81
N PHE A 80 9.71 3.71 10.55
CA PHE A 80 8.90 4.20 9.44
C PHE A 80 9.17 3.39 8.18
N GLY A 81 8.25 3.42 7.22
CA GLY A 81 8.36 2.66 5.99
C GLY A 81 7.75 3.42 4.82
N VAL A 82 8.31 3.23 3.64
CA VAL A 82 7.82 3.81 2.39
C VAL A 82 7.49 2.68 1.43
N ALA A 83 6.23 2.64 0.99
CA ALA A 83 5.71 1.63 0.10
C ALA A 83 5.27 2.21 -1.23
N SER A 84 5.79 1.64 -2.31
CA SER A 84 5.18 1.83 -3.63
C SER A 84 3.95 0.92 -3.78
N VAL A 85 2.99 1.32 -4.60
CA VAL A 85 1.82 0.51 -4.93
C VAL A 85 2.09 -0.22 -6.24
N GLY A 86 2.23 -1.54 -6.17
CA GLY A 86 2.43 -2.40 -7.33
C GLY A 86 1.12 -2.99 -7.83
N MET A 87 1.04 -3.26 -9.13
CA MET A 87 -0.06 -4.01 -9.75
C MET A 87 0.46 -5.27 -10.44
N LEU A 88 -0.12 -6.42 -10.12
CA LEU A 88 0.17 -7.73 -10.72
C LEU A 88 -0.93 -8.13 -11.70
N PRO A 89 -0.63 -8.89 -12.76
CA PRO A 89 -1.63 -9.34 -13.72
C PRO A 89 -2.56 -10.39 -13.10
N GLY A 90 -3.87 -10.24 -13.37
CA GLY A 90 -4.89 -11.16 -12.88
C GLY A 90 -5.04 -11.17 -11.36
N GLN A 91 -5.88 -12.08 -10.86
CA GLN A 91 -6.04 -12.27 -9.42
C GLN A 91 -4.90 -13.14 -8.90
N SER A 92 -3.92 -12.50 -8.28
CA SER A 92 -2.81 -13.14 -7.59
C SER A 92 -2.82 -12.76 -6.11
N THR A 93 -2.52 -13.72 -5.27
CA THR A 93 -2.27 -13.49 -3.83
C THR A 93 -0.82 -13.80 -3.57
N LEU A 94 -0.09 -12.84 -3.00
CA LEU A 94 1.25 -13.07 -2.50
C LEU A 94 1.21 -13.09 -0.97
N PRO A 95 1.91 -14.02 -0.32
CA PRO A 95 2.07 -13.93 1.13
C PRO A 95 2.80 -12.62 1.48
N ASP A 96 2.42 -12.01 2.60
CA ASP A 96 3.22 -10.92 3.17
C ASP A 96 4.59 -11.44 3.55
N GLY A 97 5.62 -10.63 3.30
CA GLY A 97 7.00 -11.06 3.50
C GLY A 97 7.99 -10.41 2.55
N GLU A 98 9.26 -10.71 2.79
CA GLU A 98 10.34 -10.38 1.87
C GLU A 98 10.13 -11.06 0.51
N ILE A 99 10.33 -10.29 -0.55
CA ILE A 99 10.19 -10.73 -1.93
C ILE A 99 11.34 -10.20 -2.78
N ASP A 100 11.71 -10.97 -3.81
CA ASP A 100 12.57 -10.48 -4.88
C ASP A 100 11.71 -9.74 -5.92
N PRO A 101 11.79 -8.41 -6.02
CA PRO A 101 11.00 -7.65 -6.99
C PRO A 101 11.33 -8.01 -8.44
N GLY A 102 12.51 -8.58 -8.73
CA GLY A 102 12.90 -9.08 -10.05
C GLY A 102 12.11 -10.31 -10.51
N THR A 103 11.49 -11.03 -9.57
CA THR A 103 10.60 -12.17 -9.87
C THR A 103 9.16 -11.75 -10.08
N LEU A 104 8.80 -10.53 -9.67
CA LEU A 104 7.45 -10.01 -9.84
C LEU A 104 7.23 -9.55 -11.28
N ARG A 105 6.12 -9.99 -11.86
CA ARG A 105 5.64 -9.52 -13.15
C ARG A 105 4.73 -8.32 -12.96
N LEU A 106 5.27 -7.21 -12.46
CA LEU A 106 4.49 -5.98 -12.29
C LEU A 106 4.02 -5.45 -13.65
N ILE A 107 2.73 -5.12 -13.75
CA ILE A 107 2.11 -4.46 -14.92
C ILE A 107 1.86 -2.98 -14.68
N GLY A 108 1.89 -2.55 -13.42
CA GLY A 108 1.89 -1.14 -13.03
C GLY A 108 2.59 -0.89 -11.69
N LEU A 109 2.98 0.35 -11.45
CA LEU A 109 3.66 0.81 -10.23
C LEU A 109 3.31 2.28 -9.95
N SER A 110 3.22 2.68 -8.68
CA SER A 110 3.22 4.10 -8.29
C SER A 110 4.62 4.68 -8.38
N THR A 111 4.82 5.61 -9.32
CA THR A 111 6.14 6.17 -9.67
C THR A 111 6.45 7.44 -8.91
N ASP A 112 5.43 8.28 -8.71
CA ASP A 112 5.56 9.64 -8.17
C ASP A 112 4.93 9.77 -6.79
N THR A 113 4.23 8.72 -6.35
CA THR A 113 3.55 8.65 -5.05
C THR A 113 3.92 7.38 -4.32
N ALA A 114 3.89 7.45 -2.99
CA ALA A 114 4.10 6.33 -2.11
C ALA A 114 3.14 6.39 -0.92
N VAL A 115 2.87 5.24 -0.32
CA VAL A 115 2.28 5.13 1.00
C VAL A 115 3.42 5.22 2.02
N ILE A 116 3.25 6.05 3.04
CA ILE A 116 4.22 6.21 4.11
C ILE A 116 3.55 5.77 5.41
N PHE A 117 4.22 4.91 6.15
CA PHE A 117 3.85 4.57 7.52
C PHE A 117 4.86 5.16 8.49
N LYS A 118 4.39 5.76 9.57
CA LYS A 118 5.23 6.37 10.61
C LYS A 118 4.75 5.98 12.00
N ARG A 119 5.61 5.36 12.81
CA ARG A 119 5.29 5.12 14.22
C ARG A 119 5.35 6.40 15.05
N PRO A 120 4.67 6.42 16.21
CA PRO A 120 4.90 7.45 17.22
C PRO A 120 6.39 7.53 17.59
N ASN A 121 6.95 8.74 17.53
CA ASN A 121 8.36 9.02 17.78
C ASN A 121 9.35 8.39 16.78
N ALA A 122 8.89 8.00 15.59
CA ALA A 122 9.79 7.54 14.54
C ALA A 122 10.86 8.61 14.23
N THR A 123 12.08 8.15 13.99
CA THR A 123 13.22 8.99 13.62
C THR A 123 13.63 8.67 12.20
N GLY A 124 13.93 9.67 11.38
CA GLY A 124 14.27 9.42 9.99
C GLY A 124 14.70 10.68 9.25
N PRO A 125 14.58 10.67 7.91
CA PRO A 125 14.83 11.84 7.08
C PRO A 125 14.02 13.06 7.54
N ALA A 126 14.52 14.26 7.25
CA ALA A 126 13.89 15.51 7.70
C ALA A 126 12.42 15.65 7.26
N TRP A 127 12.09 15.16 6.05
CA TRP A 127 10.73 15.21 5.50
C TRP A 127 9.73 14.36 6.29
N LEU A 128 10.17 13.36 7.05
CA LEU A 128 9.29 12.49 7.84
C LEU A 128 8.58 13.28 8.95
N ALA A 129 9.13 14.43 9.36
CA ALA A 129 8.51 15.31 10.34
C ALA A 129 7.16 15.88 9.86
N ASP A 130 6.96 15.99 8.55
CA ASP A 130 5.74 16.55 7.96
C ASP A 130 4.58 15.53 7.87
N PHE A 131 4.87 14.24 8.08
CA PHE A 131 3.88 13.17 8.06
C PHE A 131 3.29 12.91 9.45
N PRO A 132 1.97 12.63 9.55
CA PRO A 132 1.35 12.20 10.80
C PRO A 132 1.82 10.81 11.20
N ASP A 133 1.59 10.44 12.46
CA ASP A 133 1.72 9.04 12.90
C ASP A 133 0.63 8.19 12.21
N GLY A 134 0.95 6.93 11.92
CA GLY A 134 0.12 6.01 11.14
C GLY A 134 0.42 6.07 9.64
N PHE A 135 -0.57 5.66 8.84
CA PHE A 135 -0.48 5.69 7.38
C PHE A 135 -0.83 7.06 6.79
N ALA A 136 -0.08 7.46 5.78
CA ALA A 136 -0.31 8.64 4.97
C ALA A 136 0.19 8.41 3.54
N CYS A 137 -0.07 9.34 2.63
CA CYS A 137 0.45 9.29 1.27
C CYS A 137 1.39 10.46 1.00
N GLY A 138 2.46 10.19 0.26
CA GLY A 138 3.49 11.16 -0.08
C GLY A 138 3.61 11.34 -1.58
N LEU A 139 3.74 12.60 -2.01
CA LEU A 139 4.22 12.96 -3.34
C LEU A 139 5.74 13.10 -3.29
N CYS A 140 6.40 12.47 -4.24
CA CYS A 140 7.84 12.46 -4.31
C CYS A 140 8.43 13.78 -4.85
N LEU A 141 9.47 14.29 -4.19
CA LEU A 141 10.07 15.60 -4.40
C LEU A 141 11.35 15.56 -5.24
N ARG A 142 11.47 14.65 -6.22
CA ARG A 142 12.72 14.38 -7.00
C ARG A 142 13.49 15.62 -7.45
N GLU A 143 12.81 16.69 -7.85
CA GLU A 143 13.45 17.91 -8.34
C GLU A 143 14.02 18.81 -7.23
N GLN A 144 13.50 18.67 -6.01
CA GLN A 144 13.81 19.54 -4.86
C GLN A 144 14.69 18.81 -3.84
N GLN A 145 14.39 17.54 -3.60
CA GLN A 145 15.06 16.66 -2.67
C GLN A 145 15.03 15.23 -3.23
N PRO A 146 16.18 14.68 -3.64
CA PRO A 146 16.30 13.25 -3.90
C PRO A 146 15.81 12.48 -2.67
N ASP A 147 14.99 11.45 -2.89
CA ASP A 147 14.49 10.56 -1.83
C ASP A 147 13.57 11.28 -0.80
N GLY A 148 13.02 12.44 -1.18
CA GLY A 148 12.12 13.25 -0.36
C GLY A 148 10.65 13.06 -0.71
N PHE A 149 9.78 13.17 0.28
CA PHE A 149 8.32 13.15 0.10
C PHE A 149 7.66 14.34 0.80
N ALA A 150 6.58 14.86 0.21
CA ALA A 150 5.67 15.79 0.88
C ALA A 150 4.28 15.13 1.05
N PRO A 151 3.56 15.38 2.15
CA PRO A 151 2.22 14.84 2.35
C PRO A 151 1.26 15.25 1.23
N VAL A 152 0.47 14.28 0.77
CA VAL A 152 -0.60 14.48 -0.23
C VAL A 152 -1.82 13.67 0.16
N ASP A 153 -3.00 14.07 -0.33
CA ASP A 153 -4.21 13.26 -0.18
C ASP A 153 -4.03 11.91 -0.91
N CYS A 154 -4.43 10.81 -0.28
CA CYS A 154 -4.24 9.47 -0.81
C CYS A 154 -5.03 9.19 -2.11
N THR A 155 -6.04 10.01 -2.42
CA THR A 155 -6.73 9.98 -3.71
C THR A 155 -5.82 10.38 -4.89
N PHE A 156 -4.68 11.02 -4.64
CA PHE A 156 -3.68 11.34 -5.66
C PHE A 156 -2.70 10.21 -5.95
N VAL A 157 -2.76 9.08 -5.23
CA VAL A 157 -1.91 7.93 -5.55
C VAL A 157 -2.34 7.37 -6.91
N THR A 158 -1.38 7.25 -7.82
CA THR A 158 -1.59 6.76 -9.17
C THR A 158 -0.69 5.58 -9.46
N ILE A 159 -1.25 4.54 -10.06
CA ILE A 159 -0.49 3.44 -10.67
C ILE A 159 -0.33 3.75 -12.15
N GLU A 160 0.91 3.75 -12.63
CA GLU A 160 1.21 3.87 -14.06
C GLU A 160 1.75 2.55 -14.60
N ARG A 161 1.67 2.34 -15.91
CA ARG A 161 2.41 1.25 -16.56
C ARG A 161 3.88 1.36 -16.17
N VAL A 162 4.49 0.23 -15.80
CA VAL A 162 5.88 0.18 -15.30
C VAL A 162 6.81 0.93 -16.26
N VAL A 163 7.37 2.04 -15.75
CA VAL A 163 8.41 2.84 -16.38
C VAL A 163 9.67 2.77 -15.53
N THR A 164 10.82 3.03 -16.15
CA THR A 164 12.13 2.98 -15.47
C THR A 164 12.38 4.13 -14.49
N ASN A 165 11.48 5.11 -14.42
CA ASN A 165 11.63 6.27 -13.56
C ASN A 165 10.65 6.19 -12.40
N ARG A 166 11.08 5.58 -11.29
CA ARG A 166 10.35 5.56 -10.02
C ARG A 166 11.08 6.38 -8.97
N CYS A 167 10.36 6.85 -7.98
CA CYS A 167 11.00 7.36 -6.78
C CYS A 167 11.72 6.23 -6.06
N VAL A 168 13.02 6.42 -5.90
CA VAL A 168 13.86 5.65 -5.00
C VAL A 168 13.87 6.44 -3.69
N TRP A 169 13.96 5.73 -2.56
CA TRP A 169 14.06 6.37 -1.26
C TRP A 169 15.17 5.75 -0.39
#